data_AF-A0A6N8TGG4-F1
#
_entry.id   AF-A0A6N8TGG4-F1
#
_cell.length_a   1.000
_cell.length_b   1.000
_cell.length_c   1.000
_cell.angle_alpha   90.00
_cell.angle_beta   90.00
_cell.angle_gamma   90.00
#
_symmetry.space_group_name_H-M   'P 1'
#
loop_
_entity.id
_entity.type
_entity.pdbx_description
1 polymer ?
#
loop_
_entity_poly.entity_id
_entity_poly.type
_entity_poly.pdbx_seq_one_letter_code
_entity_poly.pdbx_strand_id
1 'polypeptide(L)'
;MTDLAVQLLLAALVPALLVCAVPQRWLKRVMIGWLVAPVFVFFAVIIWEVVTGPPIEDVAGRVWSGLTILGSIFAAPWIAISMVGFGIGHYLRRLFGRSR
;
A
#
# COMPACT_ATOMS: atom_id res chain seq x y z
N MET A 1 0.72 18.20 -16.62
CA MET A 1 1.57 18.06 -15.40
C MET A 1 0.77 18.22 -14.10
N THR A 2 -0.33 18.97 -14.09
CA THR A 2 -1.21 19.15 -12.92
C THR A 2 -1.94 17.87 -12.50
N ASP A 3 -2.34 17.00 -13.43
CA ASP A 3 -3.14 15.80 -13.11
C ASP A 3 -2.37 14.75 -12.29
N LEU A 4 -1.08 14.55 -12.59
CA LEU A 4 -0.25 13.58 -11.86
C LEU A 4 -0.07 13.98 -10.39
N ALA A 5 0.17 15.28 -10.14
CA ALA A 5 0.32 15.79 -8.79
C ALA A 5 -0.97 15.65 -7.97
N VAL A 6 -2.12 15.91 -8.59
CA VAL A 6 -3.44 15.71 -7.96
C VAL A 6 -3.68 14.24 -7.65
N GLN A 7 -3.36 13.33 -8.57
CA GLN A 7 -3.50 11.89 -8.33
C GLN A 7 -2.59 11.39 -7.20
N LEU A 8 -1.34 11.86 -7.14
CA LEU A 8 -0.42 11.50 -6.06
C LEU A 8 -0.89 12.04 -4.70
N LEU A 9 -1.46 13.25 -4.67
CA LEU A 9 -2.07 13.83 -3.47
C LEU A 9 -3.28 13.02 -2.99
N LEU A 10 -4.17 12.65 -3.91
CA LEU A 10 -5.32 11.80 -3.60
C LEU A 10 -4.88 10.42 -3.11
N ALA A 11 -3.85 9.83 -3.71
CA ALA A 11 -3.29 8.55 -3.28
C ALA A 11 -2.68 8.62 -1.87
N ALA A 12 -2.06 9.75 -1.49
CA ALA A 12 -1.52 9.97 -0.15
C ALA A 12 -2.61 10.26 0.90
N LEU A 13 -3.80 10.69 0.46
CA LEU A 13 -4.92 11.01 1.35
C LEU A 13 -5.42 9.78 2.11
N VAL A 14 -5.46 8.62 1.45
CA VAL A 14 -5.94 7.35 2.05
C VAL A 14 -5.08 6.94 3.27
N PRO A 15 -3.74 6.81 3.16
CA PRO A 15 -2.90 6.53 4.31
C PRO A 15 -2.95 7.65 5.38
N ALA A 16 -3.13 8.91 4.99
CA ALA A 16 -3.28 10.02 5.94
C ALA A 16 -4.57 9.90 6.78
N LEU A 17 -5.71 9.64 6.13
CA LEU A 17 -7.00 9.42 6.78
C LEU A 17 -6.97 8.19 7.70
N LEU A 18 -6.32 7.11 7.25
CA LEU A 18 -6.15 5.90 8.03
C LEU A 18 -5.40 6.19 9.35
N VAL A 19 -4.38 7.04 9.33
CA VAL A 19 -3.67 7.45 10.54
C VAL A 19 -4.52 8.32 11.47
N CYS A 20 -5.37 9.19 10.92
CA CYS A 20 -6.26 10.05 11.69
C CYS A 20 -7.42 9.28 12.32
N ALA A 21 -8.03 8.33 11.60
CA ALA A 21 -9.21 7.59 12.04
C ALA A 21 -8.89 6.48 13.04
N VAL A 22 -7.71 5.87 12.97
CA VAL A 22 -7.38 4.67 13.77
C VAL A 22 -6.93 5.03 15.20
N PRO A 23 -7.43 4.35 16.24
CA PRO A 23 -6.96 4.54 17.62
C PRO A 23 -5.47 4.23 17.76
N GLN A 24 -4.75 5.00 18.58
CA GLN A 24 -3.28 4.95 18.67
C GLN A 24 -2.72 3.58 19.05
N ARG A 25 -3.48 2.80 19.84
CA ARG A 25 -3.15 1.42 20.21
C ARG A 25 -3.09 0.45 19.01
N TRP A 26 -3.83 0.72 17.93
CA TRP A 26 -3.89 -0.10 16.72
C TRP A 26 -3.08 0.46 15.56
N LEU A 27 -2.69 1.74 15.64
CA LEU A 27 -2.10 2.49 14.54
C LEU A 27 -0.90 1.77 13.90
N LYS A 28 0.05 1.30 14.71
CA LYS A 28 1.23 0.58 14.21
C LYS A 28 0.85 -0.69 13.44
N ARG A 29 -0.13 -1.44 13.95
CA ARG A 29 -0.60 -2.69 13.33
C ARG A 29 -1.26 -2.40 11.98
N VAL A 30 -2.09 -1.35 11.91
CA VAL A 30 -2.77 -0.97 10.66
C VAL A 30 -1.78 -0.40 9.64
N MET A 31 -0.79 0.41 10.06
CA MET A 31 0.26 0.91 9.16
C MET A 31 1.08 -0.24 8.56
N ILE A 32 1.48 -1.22 9.38
CA ILE A 32 2.18 -2.42 8.90
C ILE A 32 1.27 -3.21 7.95
N GLY A 33 0.01 -3.44 8.33
CA GLY A 33 -0.94 -4.15 7.47
C GLY A 33 -1.13 -3.47 6.11
N TRP A 34 -1.20 -2.14 6.09
CA TRP A 34 -1.30 -1.35 4.86
C TRP A 34 -0.05 -1.45 3.98
N LEU A 35 1.14 -1.46 4.59
CA LEU A 35 2.39 -1.63 3.87
C LEU A 35 2.54 -3.02 3.26
N VAL A 36 2.00 -4.06 3.92
CA VAL A 36 2.04 -5.44 3.44
C VAL A 36 0.87 -5.77 2.49
N ALA A 37 -0.16 -4.91 2.41
CA ALA A 37 -1.34 -5.13 1.55
C ALA A 37 -1.01 -5.47 0.08
N PRO A 38 -0.05 -4.81 -0.60
CA PRO A 38 0.31 -5.16 -1.97
C PRO A 38 0.82 -6.60 -2.11
N VAL A 39 1.52 -7.10 -1.08
CA VAL A 39 2.03 -8.48 -1.04
C VAL A 39 0.86 -9.45 -0.97
N PHE A 40 -0.14 -9.18 -0.12
CA PHE A 40 -1.35 -10.01 -0.05
C PHE A 40 -2.14 -10.01 -1.37
N VAL A 41 -2.29 -8.85 -2.00
CA VAL A 41 -2.94 -8.74 -3.33
C VAL A 41 -2.19 -9.58 -4.36
N PHE A 42 -0.85 -9.52 -4.36
CA PHE A 42 -0.05 -10.33 -5.27
C PHE A 42 -0.28 -11.84 -5.08
N PHE A 43 -0.23 -12.32 -3.84
CA PHE A 43 -0.49 -13.73 -3.55
C PHE A 43 -1.91 -14.14 -3.94
N ALA A 44 -2.91 -13.28 -3.71
CA ALA A 44 -4.28 -13.54 -4.12
C ALA A 44 -4.41 -13.70 -5.64
N VAL A 45 -3.72 -12.85 -6.42
CA VAL A 45 -3.68 -12.95 -7.88
C VAL A 45 -2.98 -14.23 -8.32
N ILE A 46 -1.85 -14.60 -7.70
CA ILE A 46 -1.16 -15.88 -8.02
C ILE A 46 -2.09 -17.07 -7.75
N ILE A 47 -2.71 -17.11 -6.58
CA ILE A 47 -3.61 -18.21 -6.20
C ILE A 47 -4.77 -18.29 -7.21
N TRP A 48 -5.33 -17.15 -7.58
CA TRP A 48 -6.39 -17.09 -8.59
C TRP A 48 -5.93 -17.65 -9.95
N GLU A 49 -4.78 -17.22 -10.45
CA GLU A 49 -4.18 -17.70 -11.71
C GLU A 49 -3.89 -19.20 -11.66
N VAL A 50 -3.38 -19.72 -10.53
CA VAL A 50 -3.10 -21.15 -10.34
C VAL A 50 -4.37 -21.98 -10.30
N VAL A 51 -5.46 -21.46 -9.71
CA VAL A 51 -6.74 -22.18 -9.57
C VAL A 51 -7.55 -22.16 -10.87
N THR A 52 -7.49 -21.07 -11.64
CA THR A 52 -8.37 -20.85 -12.79
C THR A 52 -7.68 -20.98 -14.15
N GLY A 53 -6.34 -20.92 -14.18
CA GLY A 53 -5.55 -20.94 -15.41
C GLY A 53 -5.21 -22.34 -15.92
N PRO A 54 -4.82 -22.46 -17.20
CA PRO A 54 -4.23 -23.67 -17.74
C PRO A 54 -2.91 -24.02 -17.03
N PRO A 55 -2.51 -25.30 -16.98
CA PRO A 55 -1.29 -25.72 -16.28
C PRO A 55 -0.07 -24.96 -16.82
N ILE A 56 0.62 -24.27 -15.92
CA ILE A 56 1.80 -23.46 -16.23
C ILE A 56 3.04 -24.33 -16.03
N GLU A 57 3.84 -24.53 -17.09
CA GLU A 57 5.04 -25.39 -17.05
C GLU A 57 6.18 -24.82 -16.18
N ASP A 58 6.20 -23.50 -15.92
CA ASP A 58 7.17 -22.84 -15.04
C ASP A 58 6.53 -21.79 -14.12
N VAL A 59 5.85 -22.28 -13.08
CA VAL A 59 5.22 -21.44 -12.05
C VAL A 59 6.28 -20.65 -11.27
N ALA A 60 7.43 -21.27 -10.95
CA ALA A 60 8.45 -20.65 -10.12
C ALA A 60 9.13 -19.45 -10.82
N GLY A 61 9.49 -19.60 -12.10
CA GLY A 61 10.07 -18.52 -12.91
C GLY A 61 9.11 -17.34 -13.12
N ARG A 62 7.82 -17.61 -13.36
CA ARG A 62 6.77 -16.57 -13.48
C ARG A 62 6.46 -15.85 -12.17
N VAL A 63 6.46 -16.57 -11.05
CA VAL A 63 6.25 -15.95 -9.73
C VAL A 63 7.41 -15.02 -9.38
N TRP A 64 8.66 -15.43 -9.63
CA TRP A 64 9.82 -14.59 -9.33
C TRP A 64 9.84 -13.31 -10.15
N SER A 65 9.60 -13.42 -11.46
CA SER A 65 9.50 -12.29 -12.38
C SER A 65 8.31 -11.38 -12.07
N GLY A 66 7.13 -11.95 -11.78
CA GLY A 66 5.97 -11.21 -11.30
C GLY A 66 6.24 -10.42 -10.02
N LEU A 67 6.95 -11.02 -9.07
CA LEU A 67 7.31 -10.37 -7.80
C LEU A 67 8.32 -9.23 -7.99
N THR A 68 9.26 -9.36 -8.93
CA THR A 68 10.21 -8.27 -9.26
C THR A 68 9.54 -7.11 -9.98
N ILE A 69 8.62 -7.39 -10.91
CA ILE A 69 7.86 -6.37 -11.65
C ILE A 69 6.89 -5.64 -10.71
N LEU A 70 6.12 -6.37 -9.90
CA LEU A 70 5.21 -5.77 -8.93
C LEU A 70 5.96 -5.04 -7.82
N GLY A 71 7.11 -5.56 -7.39
CA GLY A 71 7.98 -4.89 -6.43
C GLY A 71 8.47 -3.52 -6.94
N SER A 72 8.97 -3.48 -8.18
CA SER A 72 9.55 -2.26 -8.75
C SER A 72 8.52 -1.23 -9.21
N ILE A 73 7.43 -1.66 -9.84
CA ILE A 73 6.42 -0.75 -10.43
C ILE A 73 5.36 -0.34 -9.42
N PHE A 74 4.95 -1.24 -8.52
CA PHE A 74 3.82 -0.99 -7.62
C PHE A 74 4.26 -0.81 -6.18
N ALA A 75 5.13 -1.67 -5.64
CA ALA A 75 5.48 -1.61 -4.23
C ALA A 75 6.32 -0.36 -3.89
N ALA A 76 7.30 0.01 -4.72
CA ALA A 76 8.13 1.18 -4.44
C ALA A 76 7.32 2.50 -4.44
N PRO A 77 6.48 2.82 -5.46
CA PRO A 77 5.61 3.99 -5.39
C PRO A 77 4.57 3.92 -4.26
N TRP A 78 4.02 2.74 -3.98
CA TRP A 78 3.07 2.52 -2.88
C TRP A 78 3.68 2.87 -1.52
N ILE A 79 4.90 2.38 -1.25
CA ILE A 79 5.61 2.65 0.00
C ILE A 79 5.91 4.14 0.11
N ALA A 80 6.41 4.77 -0.96
CA ALA A 80 6.72 6.20 -0.98
C ALA A 80 5.48 7.05 -0.67
N ILE A 81 4.35 6.81 -1.34
CA ILE A 81 3.08 7.52 -1.13
C ILE A 81 2.54 7.25 0.27
N SER A 82 2.64 6.00 0.76
CA SER A 82 2.21 5.63 2.11
C SER A 82 3.01 6.36 3.18
N MET A 83 4.33 6.48 3.03
CA MET A 83 5.18 7.24 3.96
C MET A 83 4.78 8.72 4.01
N VAL A 84 4.53 9.34 2.86
CA VAL A 84 4.06 10.74 2.79
C VAL A 84 2.71 10.89 3.47
N GLY A 85 1.73 10.04 3.15
CA GLY A 85 0.40 10.08 3.76
C GLY A 85 0.44 9.83 5.27
N PHE A 86 1.23 8.86 5.73
CA PHE A 86 1.39 8.61 7.17
C PHE A 86 2.02 9.80 7.90
N GLY A 87 3.00 10.47 7.28
CA GLY A 87 3.59 11.70 7.81
C GLY A 87 2.56 12.82 7.96
N ILE A 88 1.75 13.04 6.91
CA ILE A 88 0.66 14.02 6.91
C ILE A 88 -0.36 13.70 8.00
N GLY A 89 -0.83 12.45 8.08
CA GLY A 89 -1.79 12.02 9.10
C GLY A 89 -1.26 12.19 10.53
N HIS A 90 0.02 11.89 10.76
CA HIS A 90 0.65 12.12 12.07
C HIS A 90 0.73 13.61 12.42
N TYR A 91 1.07 14.45 11.45
CA TYR A 91 1.13 15.90 11.63
C TYR A 91 -0.26 16.47 11.96
N LEU A 92 -1.28 16.13 11.17
CA LEU A 92 -2.67 16.54 11.41
C LEU A 92 -3.16 16.09 12.79
N ARG A 93 -2.92 14.83 13.15
CA ARG A 93 -3.32 14.29 14.46
C ARG A 93 -2.65 15.02 15.63
N ARG A 94 -1.40 15.50 15.47
CA ARG A 94 -0.72 16.33 16.48
C ARG A 94 -1.34 17.72 16.60
N LEU A 95 -1.76 18.33 15.49
CA LEU A 95 -2.43 19.63 15.50
C LEU A 95 -3.80 19.54 16.19
N PHE A 96 -4.63 18.55 15.83
CA PHE A 96 -5.94 18.37 16.43
C PHE A 96 -5.89 17.80 17.86
N GLY A 97 -4.86 17.00 18.18
CA GLY A 97 -4.65 16.45 19.52
C GLY A 97 -4.09 17.45 20.53
N ARG A 98 -3.50 18.57 20.08
CA ARG A 98 -3.10 19.71 20.93
C ARG A 98 -4.25 20.65 21.28
N SER A 99 -5.42 20.48 20.66
CA SER A 99 -6.60 21.32 20.86
C SER A 99 -7.58 20.76 21.90
N ARG A 100 -7.23 19.67 22.58
CA ARG A 100 -7.91 19.15 23.78
C ARG A 100 -6.91 19.13 24.93
#